data_AF-X1UP65-F1
#
_entry.id   AF-X1UP65-F1
#
_cell.length_a   1.000
_cell.length_b   1.000
_cell.length_c   1.000
_cell.angle_alpha   90.00
_cell.angle_beta   90.00
_cell.angle_gamma   90.00
#
_symmetry.space_group_name_H-M   'P 1'
#
loop_
_entity.id
_entity.type
_entity.pdbx_description
1 polymer ?
#
loop_
_entity_poly.entity_id
_entity_poly.type
_entity_poly.pdbx_seq_one_letter_code
_entity_poly.pdbx_strand_id
1 'polypeptide(L)' 'PDKTIKPKLPVTIITGHPDSVLMKRALARSPFGVMNKPFGEQDIVAAVTNFLRITQRGR' A
#
# COMPACT_ATOMS: atom_id res chain seq x y z
N PRO A 1 17.90 -20.03 0.11
CA PRO A 1 17.79 -18.56 0.27
C PRO A 1 16.67 -18.22 1.25
N ASP A 2 17.07 -17.77 2.44
CA ASP A 2 16.19 -17.42 3.55
C ASP A 2 15.19 -16.32 3.15
N LYS A 3 13.93 -16.70 2.91
CA LYS A 3 12.82 -15.75 2.72
C LYS A 3 12.17 -15.51 4.09
N THR A 4 12.81 -14.70 4.92
CA THR A 4 12.18 -14.22 6.16
C THR A 4 10.92 -13.43 5.82
N ILE A 5 9.77 -13.92 6.30
CA ILE A 5 8.49 -13.21 6.18
C ILE A 5 8.56 -11.99 7.07
N LYS A 6 8.29 -10.79 6.52
CA LYS A 6 8.27 -9.51 7.26
C LYS A 6 6.82 -9.05 7.48
N PRO A 7 6.11 -9.57 8.49
CA PRO A 7 4.67 -9.31 8.68
C PRO A 7 4.36 -7.84 9.02
N LYS A 8 5.34 -7.08 9.51
CA LYS A 8 5.20 -5.66 9.85
C LYS A 8 5.63 -4.71 8.72
N LEU A 9 6.03 -5.23 7.56
CA LEU A 9 6.42 -4.38 6.45
C LEU A 9 5.15 -3.68 5.90
N PRO A 10 5.07 -2.34 5.92
CA PRO A 10 3.96 -1.61 5.31
C PRO A 10 3.96 -1.83 3.80
N VAL A 11 2.78 -2.11 3.23
CA VAL A 11 2.61 -2.42 1.81
C VAL A 11 1.53 -1.52 1.21
N THR A 12 1.84 -0.87 0.09
CA THR A 12 0.85 -0.21 -0.77
C THR A 12 0.50 -1.12 -1.94
N ILE A 13 -0.79 -1.29 -2.22
CA ILE A 13 -1.28 -2.11 -3.34
C ILE A 13 -1.58 -1.21 -4.53
N ILE A 14 -1.13 -1.60 -5.73
CA ILE A 14 -1.43 -0.88 -6.98
C ILE A 14 -2.27 -1.78 -7.89
N THR A 15 -3.48 -1.37 -8.27
CA THR A 15 -4.42 -2.21 -9.05
C THR A 15 -5.21 -1.44 -10.09
N GLY A 16 -5.50 -2.07 -11.24
CA GLY A 16 -6.51 -1.59 -12.20
C GLY A 16 -7.90 -2.21 -12.01
N HIS A 17 -8.06 -3.07 -10.98
CA HIS A 17 -9.31 -3.79 -10.70
C HIS A 17 -9.70 -3.59 -9.22
N PRO A 18 -10.03 -2.35 -8.81
CA PRO A 18 -10.31 -2.02 -7.40
C PRO A 18 -11.49 -2.82 -6.82
N ASP A 19 -12.47 -3.19 -7.66
CA ASP A 19 -13.70 -3.88 -7.22
C ASP A 19 -13.59 -5.41 -7.21
N SER A 20 -12.42 -5.95 -7.58
CA SER A 20 -12.21 -7.40 -7.65
C SER A 20 -12.33 -8.07 -6.28
N VAL A 21 -12.78 -9.33 -6.26
CA VAL A 21 -12.81 -10.16 -5.05
C VAL A 21 -11.42 -10.26 -4.41
N LEU A 22 -10.37 -10.29 -5.24
CA LEU A 22 -8.99 -10.27 -4.77
C LEU A 22 -8.68 -8.99 -3.99
N MET A 23 -9.06 -7.82 -4.52
CA MET A 23 -8.83 -6.55 -3.85
C MET A 23 -9.60 -6.46 -2.52
N LYS A 24 -10.85 -6.94 -2.47
CA LYS A 24 -11.62 -7.03 -1.23
C LYS A 24 -10.89 -7.87 -0.16
N ARG A 25 -10.33 -9.02 -0.55
CA ARG A 25 -9.52 -9.86 0.35
C ARG A 25 -8.21 -9.18 0.76
N ALA A 26 -7.59 -8.42 -0.12
CA ALA A 26 -6.37 -7.70 0.17
C ALA A 26 -6.60 -6.55 1.15
N LEU A 27 -7.70 -5.79 0.99
CA LEU A 27 -8.13 -4.74 1.92
C LEU A 27 -8.39 -5.29 3.33
N ALA A 28 -8.94 -6.50 3.46
CA ALA A 28 -9.14 -7.15 4.74
C ALA A 28 -7.85 -7.44 5.52
N ARG A 29 -6.68 -7.34 4.87
CA ARG A 29 -5.36 -7.44 5.51
C ARG A 29 -4.78 -6.09 5.93
N SER A 30 -5.56 -5.02 5.83
CA SER A 30 -5.18 -3.64 6.19
C SER A 30 -3.84 -3.21 5.58
N PRO A 31 -3.72 -3.16 4.23
CA PRO A 31 -2.55 -2.61 3.60
C PRO A 31 -2.34 -1.16 4.04
N PHE A 32 -1.09 -0.71 3.96
CA PHE A 32 -0.75 0.68 4.28
C PHE A 32 -1.51 1.68 3.38
N GLY A 33 -1.68 1.34 2.11
CA GLY A 33 -2.41 2.16 1.16
C GLY A 33 -2.81 1.39 -0.10
N VAL A 34 -3.64 2.04 -0.92
CA VAL A 34 -4.07 1.52 -2.23
C VAL A 34 -3.98 2.66 -3.24
N MET A 35 -3.46 2.35 -4.43
CA MET A 35 -3.39 3.25 -5.56
C MET A 35 -4.07 2.58 -6.77
N ASN A 36 -5.07 3.25 -7.34
CA ASN A 36 -5.81 2.73 -8.48
C ASN A 36 -5.14 3.15 -9.78
N LYS A 37 -5.00 2.24 -10.73
CA LYS A 37 -4.57 2.56 -12.10
C LYS A 37 -5.78 3.06 -12.92
N PRO A 38 -5.58 4.05 -13.82
CA PRO A 38 -4.34 4.80 -14.01
C PRO A 38 -4.10 5.78 -12.85
N PHE A 39 -2.82 6.06 -12.56
CA PHE A 39 -2.38 7.05 -11.58
C PHE A 39 -1.36 7.99 -12.22
N GLY A 40 -1.27 9.20 -11.70
CA GLY A 40 -0.29 10.22 -12.11
C GLY A 40 0.78 10.47 -11.05
N GLU A 41 1.68 11.40 -11.35
CA GLU A 41 2.79 11.77 -10.46
C GLU A 41 2.32 12.24 -9.08
N GLN A 42 1.21 13.00 -9.04
CA GLN A 42 0.65 13.51 -7.78
C GLN A 42 0.18 12.40 -6.85
N ASP A 43 -0.33 11.29 -7.39
CA ASP A 43 -0.74 10.13 -6.61
C ASP A 43 0.47 9.45 -5.95
N ILE A 44 1.60 9.39 -6.67
CA ILE A 44 2.87 8.85 -6.17
C ILE A 44 3.39 9.74 -5.03
N VAL A 45 3.45 11.04 -5.25
CA VAL A 45 3.91 12.02 -4.24
C VAL A 45 3.03 11.94 -2.99
N ALA A 46 1.71 11.84 -3.15
CA ALA A 46 0.77 11.68 -2.04
C ALA A 46 1.00 10.37 -1.27
N ALA A 47 1.20 9.25 -1.98
CA ALA A 47 1.45 7.95 -1.35
C ALA A 47 2.75 7.93 -0.54
N VAL A 48 3.83 8.49 -1.08
CA VAL A 48 5.13 8.57 -0.41
C VAL A 48 5.08 9.55 0.78
N THR A 49 4.46 10.71 0.61
CA THR A 49 4.29 11.69 1.70
C THR A 49 3.52 11.09 2.87
N ASN A 50 2.44 10.36 2.59
CA ASN A 50 1.68 9.65 3.62
C ASN A 50 2.51 8.58 4.33
N PHE A 51 3.34 7.84 3.60
CA PHE A 51 4.28 6.87 4.15
C PHE A 51 5.28 7.50 5.13
N LEU A 52 5.93 8.59 4.72
CA LEU A 52 6.90 9.29 5.57
C LEU A 52 6.24 9.86 6.82
N ARG A 53 5.05 10.48 6.71
CA ARG A 53 4.32 11.03 7.86
C ARG A 53 3.98 9.99 8.92
N ILE A 54 3.55 8.80 8.51
CA ILE A 54 3.14 7.74 9.44
C ILE A 54 4.36 7.07 10.07
N THR A 55 5.42 6.82 9.29
CA THR A 55 6.66 6.21 9.80
C THR A 55 7.45 7.13 10.73
N GLN A 56 7.38 8.45 10.54
CA GLN A 56 8.00 9.42 11.44
C GLN A 56 7.23 9.61 12.76
N ARG A 57 5.92 9.38 12.78
CA ARG A 57 5.09 9.44 14.00
C ARG A 57 5.15 8.16 14.86
N GLY A 58 5.67 7.07 14.30
CA GLY A 58 5.83 5.78 14.99
C GLY A 58 7.19 5.60 15.67
N ARG A 59 8.00 6.66 15.78
CA ARG A 59 9.22 6.72 16.59
C ARG A 59 8.99 7.51 17.86
#